data_AF-A0A7G9R057-F1
#
_entry.id   AF-A0A7G9R057-F1
#
_cell.length_a   1.000
_cell.length_b   1.000
_cell.length_c   1.000
_cell.angle_alpha   90.00
_cell.angle_beta   90.00
_cell.angle_gamma   90.00
#
_symmetry.space_group_name_H-M   'P 1'
#
loop_
_entity.id
_entity.type
_entity.pdbx_description
1 polymer ?
#
loop_
_entity_poly.entity_id
_entity_poly.type
_entity_poly.pdbx_seq_one_letter_code
_entity_poly.pdbx_strand_id
1 'polypeptide(L)' 'MPPVKRIVLWLVVVFLLYAILTSPDSAADIFGSAWEVVANGVRNIGRFFDSLLQG' A
#
# COMPACT_ATOMS: atom_id res chain seq x y z
N MET A 1 13.54 31.90 -0.12
CA MET A 1 12.22 31.28 -0.35
C MET A 1 12.26 29.93 0.36
N PRO A 2 11.48 29.68 1.42
CA PRO A 2 11.45 28.34 2.00
C PRO A 2 11.09 27.35 0.87
N PRO A 3 11.77 26.21 0.76
CA PRO A 3 11.58 25.32 -0.38
C PRO A 3 10.14 24.83 -0.37
N VAL A 4 9.33 25.29 -1.35
CA VAL A 4 7.90 24.98 -1.49
C VAL A 4 7.67 23.46 -1.40
N LYS A 5 8.59 22.67 -1.98
CA LYS A 5 8.62 21.20 -1.89
C LYS A 5 8.52 20.68 -0.45
N ARG A 6 9.22 21.30 0.51
CA ARG A 6 9.25 20.85 1.90
C ARG A 6 7.92 21.14 2.61
N ILE A 7 7.33 22.30 2.33
CA ILE A 7 6.02 22.68 2.90
C ILE A 7 4.94 21.76 2.38
N VAL A 8 4.89 21.54 1.06
CA VAL A 8 3.91 20.64 0.43
C VAL A 8 4.06 19.21 0.96
N LEU A 9 5.30 18.71 1.07
CA LEU A 9 5.55 17.37 1.62
C LEU A 9 5.03 17.25 3.06
N TRP A 10 5.33 18.24 3.91
CA TRP A 10 4.83 18.23 5.29
C TRP A 10 3.31 18.32 5.38
N LEU A 11 2.68 19.09 4.50
CA LEU A 11 1.23 19.22 4.44
C LEU A 11 0.58 17.86 4.07
N VAL A 12 1.14 17.16 3.08
CA VAL A 12 0.72 15.81 2.69
C VAL A 12 0.92 14.82 3.85
N VAL A 13 2.06 14.86 4.54
CA VAL A 13 2.34 13.97 5.67
C VAL A 13 1.33 14.18 6.81
N VAL A 14 1.09 15.43 7.21
CA VAL A 14 0.12 15.73 8.27
C VAL A 14 -1.29 15.32 7.87
N PHE A 15 -1.67 15.54 6.60
CA PHE A 15 -2.95 15.09 6.07
C PHE A 15 -3.09 13.58 6.12
N LEU A 16 -2.06 12.82 5.72
CA LEU A 16 -2.08 11.35 5.78
C LEU A 16 -2.19 10.85 7.22
N LEU A 17 -1.43 11.42 8.16
CA LEU A 17 -1.54 11.09 9.57
C LEU A 17 -2.96 11.37 10.10
N TYR A 18 -3.54 12.51 9.75
CA TYR A 18 -4.92 12.84 10.12
C TYR A 18 -5.92 11.84 9.54
N ALA A 19 -5.79 11.48 8.25
CA ALA A 19 -6.69 10.54 7.60
C ALA A 19 -6.63 9.14 8.25
N ILE A 20 -5.42 8.66 8.59
CA ILE A 20 -5.23 7.38 9.27
C ILE A 20 -5.86 7.41 10.68
N LEU A 21 -5.68 8.50 11.43
CA LEU A 21 -6.22 8.60 12.79
C LEU A 21 -7.73 8.86 12.83
N THR A 22 -8.27 9.56 11.83
CA THR A 22 -9.69 9.95 11.79
C THR A 22 -10.57 8.85 11.21
N SER A 23 -10.08 8.16 10.17
CA SER A 23 -10.79 7.08 9.49
C SER A 23 -9.87 5.86 9.35
N PRO A 24 -9.52 5.19 10.47
CA PRO A 24 -8.62 4.05 10.45
C PRO A 24 -9.18 2.89 9.62
N ASP A 25 -10.49 2.67 9.64
CA ASP A 25 -11.15 1.61 8.87
C ASP A 25 -10.96 1.80 7.36
N SER A 26 -11.20 3.02 6.86
CA SER A 26 -10.99 3.34 5.44
C SER A 26 -9.52 3.20 5.02
N ALA A 27 -8.58 3.56 5.89
CA ALA A 27 -7.16 3.34 5.64
C ALA A 27 -6.84 1.84 5.59
N ALA A 28 -7.34 1.06 6.54
CA ALA A 28 -7.16 -0.38 6.60
C ALA A 28 -7.72 -1.09 5.36
N ASP A 29 -8.88 -0.68 4.85
CA ASP A 29 -9.48 -1.23 3.62
C ASP A 29 -8.60 -0.96 2.38
N ILE A 30 -8.07 0.26 2.25
CA ILE A 30 -7.17 0.61 1.14
C ILE A 30 -5.87 -0.20 1.22
N PHE A 31 -5.25 -0.27 2.40
CA PHE A 31 -4.03 -1.06 2.59
C PHE A 31 -4.28 -2.56 2.40
N GLY A 32 -5.42 -3.08 2.89
CA GLY A 32 -5.82 -4.47 2.77
C GLY A 32 -6.03 -4.89 1.32
N SER A 33 -6.77 -4.09 0.54
CA SER A 33 -6.98 -4.34 -0.88
C SER A 33 -5.68 -4.27 -1.68
N ALA A 34 -4.80 -3.31 -1.39
CA ALA A 34 -3.48 -3.23 -2.02
C ALA A 34 -2.61 -4.46 -1.69
N TRP A 35 -2.61 -4.89 -0.43
CA TRP A 35 -1.87 -6.07 0.01
C TRP A 35 -2.40 -7.35 -0.62
N GLU A 36 -3.72 -7.48 -0.76
CA GLU A 36 -4.34 -8.63 -1.41
C GLU A 36 -3.87 -8.79 -2.86
N VAL A 37 -3.78 -7.70 -3.62
CA VAL A 37 -3.26 -7.73 -5.00
C VAL A 37 -1.82 -8.26 -5.03
N VAL A 38 -0.95 -7.76 -4.15
CA VAL A 38 0.44 -8.20 -4.06
C VAL A 38 0.52 -9.67 -3.66
N ALA A 39 -0.20 -10.06 -2.61
CA ALA A 39 -0.21 -11.44 -2.11
C ALA A 39 -0.74 -12.43 -3.16
N ASN A 40 -1.79 -12.05 -3.90
CA ASN A 40 -2.33 -12.85 -4.99
C ASN A 40 -1.34 -12.98 -6.15
N GLY A 41 -0.63 -11.89 -6.49
CA GLY A 41 0.48 -11.94 -7.45
C GLY A 41 1.57 -12.93 -7.04
N VAL A 42 2.04 -12.84 -5.80
CA VAL A 42 3.07 -13.75 -5.26
C VAL A 42 2.58 -15.20 -5.24
N ARG A 43 1.33 -15.47 -4.81
CA ARG A 43 0.74 -16.81 -4.82
C ARG A 43 0.59 -17.38 -6.23
N ASN A 44 0.26 -16.55 -7.22
CA ASN A 44 0.19 -16.96 -8.62
C ASN A 44 1.57 -17.41 -9.13
N ILE A 45 2.63 -16.67 -8.78
CA ILE A 45 4.01 -17.02 -9.12
C ILE A 45 4.40 -18.34 -8.46
N GLY A 46 4.14 -18.51 -7.16
CA GLY A 46 4.41 -19.76 -6.45
C GLY A 46 3.72 -20.96 -7.11
N ARG A 47 2.41 -20.82 -7.39
CA ARG A 47 1.64 -21.87 -8.08
C ARG A 47 2.20 -22.21 -9.46
N PHE A 48 2.69 -21.23 -10.21
CA PHE A 48 3.32 -21.46 -11.50
C PHE A 48 4.60 -22.30 -11.36
N PHE A 49 5.46 -21.99 -10.40
CA PHE A 49 6.66 -22.79 -10.17
C PHE A 49 6.34 -24.19 -9.63
N ASP A 50 5.38 -24.33 -8.72
CA ASP A 50 4.92 -25.64 -8.23
C ASP A 50 4.43 -26.52 -9.39
N SER A 51 3.69 -25.94 -10.34
CA SER A 51 3.21 -26.66 -11.52
C SER A 51 4.32 -26.98 -12.54
N LEU A 52 5.41 -26.21 -12.58
CA LEU A 52 6.61 -26.56 -13.35
C LEU A 52 7.43 -27.69 -12.73
N LEU A 53 7.47 -27.79 -11.39
CA LEU A 53 8.24 -28.80 -10.68
C LEU A 53 7.49 -30.14 -10.54
N GLN A 54 6.16 -30.11 -10.59
CA GLN A 54 5.30 -31.29 -10.56
C GLN A 54 4.93 -31.82 -11.95
N GLY A 55 5.23 -31.07 -13.02
CA GLY A 55 5.14 -31.52 -14.41
C GLY A 55 6.42 -32.21 -14.87
#